data_AF-A0A6M3JXZ1-F1
#
_entry.id   AF-A0A6M3JXZ1-F1
#
_cell.length_a   1.000
_cell.length_b   1.000
_cell.length_c   1.000
_cell.angle_alpha   90.00
_cell.angle_beta   90.00
_cell.angle_gamma   90.00
#
_symmetry.space_group_name_H-M   'P 1'
#
loop_
_entity.id
_entity.type
_entity.pdbx_description
1 polymer ?
#
loop_
_entity_poly.entity_id
_entity_poly.type
_entity_poly.pdbx_seq_one_letter_code
_entity_poly.pdbx_strand_id
1 'polypeptide(L)'
;MEKMTKDEIMEVLRAHGLWIGDPAEGRWANLTGANLTGATLTGANLTDADLTDANLTRADLTGANLTRADLTDANLTGANLT
;
A
#
# COMPACT_ATOMS: atom_id res chain seq x y z
N MET A 1 -12.33 -1.34 9.45
CA MET A 1 -12.65 -1.52 8.02
C MET A 1 -12.60 -3.00 7.66
N GLU A 2 -13.40 -3.45 6.70
CA GLU A 2 -13.32 -4.82 6.17
C GLU A 2 -11.94 -5.04 5.52
N LYS A 3 -11.42 -6.28 5.55
CA LYS A 3 -10.13 -6.62 4.95
C LYS A 3 -10.21 -6.43 3.44
N MET A 4 -9.27 -5.69 2.86
CA MET A 4 -9.18 -5.57 1.41
C MET A 4 -8.88 -6.93 0.78
N THR A 5 -9.62 -7.23 -0.28
CA THR A 5 -9.39 -8.38 -1.13
C THR A 5 -8.14 -8.19 -1.98
N LYS A 6 -7.61 -9.30 -2.51
CA LYS A 6 -6.47 -9.26 -3.42
C LYS A 6 -6.77 -8.39 -4.65
N ASP A 7 -7.98 -8.46 -5.19
CA ASP A 7 -8.34 -7.72 -6.40
C ASP A 7 -8.44 -6.21 -6.14
N GLU A 8 -8.98 -5.79 -5.00
CA GLU A 8 -8.99 -4.38 -4.59
C GLU A 8 -7.58 -3.83 -4.41
N ILE A 9 -6.68 -4.60 -3.78
CA ILE A 9 -5.27 -4.21 -3.63
C ILE A 9 -4.61 -4.06 -5.01
N MET A 10 -4.79 -5.05 -5.89
CA MET A 10 -4.19 -5.01 -7.23
C MET A 10 -4.72 -3.87 -8.08
N GLU A 11 -6.00 -3.53 -7.93
CA GLU A 11 -6.62 -2.39 -8.62
C GLU A 11 -6.01 -1.06 -8.16
N VAL A 12 -5.77 -0.88 -6.86
CA VAL A 12 -5.04 0.30 -6.34
C VAL A 12 -3.61 0.34 -6.89
N LEU A 13 -2.87 -0.77 -6.81
CA LEU A 13 -1.48 -0.83 -7.26
C LEU A 13 -1.33 -0.57 -8.77
N ARG A 14 -2.28 -1.08 -9.58
CA ARG A 14 -2.29 -0.83 -11.04
C ARG A 14 -2.52 0.64 -11.35
N ALA A 15 -3.55 1.24 -10.75
CA ALA A 15 -3.87 2.63 -11.00
C ALA A 15 -2.78 3.57 -10.47
N HIS A 16 -2.10 3.18 -9.39
CA HIS A 16 -0.94 3.90 -8.88
C HIS A 16 0.28 3.77 -9.78
N GLY A 17 0.53 2.58 -10.36
CA GLY A 17 1.58 2.39 -11.34
C GLY A 17 1.43 3.31 -12.57
N LEU A 18 0.21 3.51 -13.06
CA LEU A 18 -0.07 4.47 -14.13
C LEU A 18 0.21 5.91 -13.68
N TRP A 19 -0.23 6.28 -12.47
CA TRP A 19 -0.02 7.61 -11.90
C TRP A 19 1.46 7.98 -11.75
N ILE A 20 2.32 7.02 -11.41
CA ILE A 20 3.77 7.25 -11.28
C ILE A 20 4.41 7.63 -12.62
N GLY A 21 3.91 7.07 -13.73
CA GLY A 21 4.37 7.39 -15.08
C GLY A 21 3.78 8.68 -15.62
N ASP A 22 2.47 8.83 -15.50
CA ASP A 22 1.71 10.03 -15.85
C ASP A 22 0.52 10.19 -14.88
N PRO A 23 0.49 11.27 -14.07
CA PRO A 23 -0.62 11.52 -13.16
C PRO A 23 -2.01 11.62 -13.81
N ALA A 24 -2.09 11.88 -15.12
CA ALA A 24 -3.36 11.92 -15.85
C ALA A 24 -3.92 10.53 -16.20
N GLU A 25 -3.09 9.48 -16.17
CA GLU A 25 -3.48 8.12 -16.57
C GLU A 25 -3.84 7.20 -15.38
N GLY A 26 -3.61 7.67 -14.15
CA GLY A 26 -3.81 6.87 -12.95
C GLY A 26 -4.32 7.68 -11.77
N ARG A 27 -4.24 7.06 -10.59
CA ARG A 27 -4.52 7.76 -9.33
C ARG A 27 -3.47 7.42 -8.29
N TRP A 28 -3.17 8.41 -7.44
CA TRP A 28 -2.41 8.20 -6.22
C TRP A 28 -3.00 7.07 -5.37
N ALA A 29 -2.14 6.32 -4.67
CA ALA A 29 -2.57 5.22 -3.80
C ALA A 29 -3.01 5.79 -2.44
N ASN A 30 -4.31 6.05 -2.31
CA ASN A 30 -4.94 6.30 -1.01
C ASN A 30 -5.38 4.97 -0.40
N LEU A 31 -4.70 4.58 0.68
CA LEU A 31 -4.95 3.40 1.51
C LEU A 31 -5.16 3.81 2.98
N THR A 32 -5.63 5.04 3.22
CA THR A 32 -5.91 5.55 4.58
C THR A 32 -6.92 4.64 5.29
N GLY A 33 -6.57 4.16 6.49
CA GLY A 33 -7.42 3.27 7.31
C GLY A 33 -7.63 1.87 6.72
N ALA A 34 -6.93 1.53 5.62
CA ALA A 34 -7.12 0.25 4.93
C ALA A 34 -6.74 -0.93 5.83
N ASN A 35 -7.54 -2.00 5.78
CA ASN A 35 -7.18 -3.24 6.44
C ASN A 35 -6.44 -4.17 5.47
N LEU A 36 -5.11 -4.13 5.56
CA LEU A 36 -4.14 -4.87 4.75
C LEU A 36 -3.50 -6.02 5.56
N THR A 37 -4.17 -6.50 6.61
CA THR A 37 -3.65 -7.55 7.50
C THR A 37 -3.25 -8.80 6.71
N GLY A 38 -1.97 -9.16 6.77
CA GLY A 38 -1.41 -10.32 6.06
C GLY A 38 -1.38 -10.19 4.54
N ALA A 39 -1.47 -8.97 3.99
CA ALA A 39 -1.38 -8.74 2.55
C ALA A 39 0.04 -9.05 2.02
N THR A 40 0.12 -9.57 0.81
CA THR A 40 1.39 -9.70 0.07
C THR A 40 1.55 -8.48 -0.83
N LEU A 41 2.49 -7.61 -0.47
CA LEU A 41 2.85 -6.36 -1.16
C LEU A 41 4.34 -6.39 -1.58
N THR A 42 4.91 -7.58 -1.72
CA THR A 42 6.30 -7.81 -2.13
C THR A 42 6.62 -7.06 -3.42
N GLY A 43 7.63 -6.20 -3.38
CA GLY A 43 8.06 -5.40 -4.54
C GLY A 43 7.07 -4.33 -4.99
N ALA A 44 5.97 -4.09 -4.26
CA ALA A 44 5.00 -3.07 -4.64
C ALA A 44 5.64 -1.68 -4.67
N ASN A 45 5.37 -0.91 -5.72
CA ASN A 45 5.71 0.50 -5.73
C ASN A 45 4.59 1.27 -5.03
N LEU A 46 4.86 1.79 -3.85
CA LEU A 46 3.96 2.58 -3.00
C LEU A 46 4.57 3.98 -2.77
N THR A 47 5.32 4.50 -3.74
CA THR A 47 5.93 5.82 -3.65
C THR A 47 4.84 6.88 -3.52
N ASP A 48 4.94 7.79 -2.54
CA ASP A 48 3.91 8.79 -2.24
C ASP A 48 2.52 8.23 -1.85
N ALA A 49 2.41 6.95 -1.52
CA ALA A 49 1.15 6.39 -1.06
C ALA A 49 0.77 6.95 0.32
N ASP A 50 -0.53 7.15 0.56
CA ASP A 50 -1.05 7.47 1.89
C ASP A 50 -1.57 6.18 2.53
N LEU A 51 -0.84 5.70 3.54
CA LEU A 51 -1.15 4.53 4.36
C LEU A 51 -1.49 4.95 5.79
N THR A 52 -1.89 6.21 6.02
CA THR A 52 -2.24 6.72 7.34
C THR A 52 -3.31 5.84 7.98
N ASP A 53 -3.19 5.50 9.26
CA ASP A 53 -4.10 4.59 9.99
C ASP A 53 -4.27 3.17 9.39
N ALA A 54 -3.47 2.78 8.39
CA ALA A 54 -3.63 1.47 7.76
C ALA A 54 -3.19 0.34 8.70
N ASN A 55 -3.93 -0.78 8.67
CA ASN A 55 -3.54 -1.99 9.38
C ASN A 55 -2.75 -2.92 8.46
N LEU A 56 -1.42 -2.91 8.59
CA LEU A 56 -0.45 -3.73 7.87
C LEU A 56 0.07 -4.92 8.71
N THR A 57 -0.66 -5.30 9.76
CA THR A 57 -0.23 -6.39 10.67
C THR A 57 0.08 -7.65 9.85
N ARG A 58 1.28 -8.22 10.02
CA ARG A 58 1.77 -9.40 9.30
C ARG A 58 1.81 -9.29 7.77
N ALA A 59 1.74 -8.08 7.20
CA ALA A 59 1.89 -7.89 5.76
C ALA A 59 3.33 -8.20 5.31
N ASP A 60 3.48 -8.74 4.11
CA ASP A 60 4.78 -8.91 3.47
C ASP A 60 5.05 -7.71 2.55
N LEU A 61 5.92 -6.81 3.00
CA LEU A 61 6.37 -5.61 2.28
C LEU A 61 7.81 -5.79 1.77
N THR A 62 8.31 -7.03 1.65
CA THR A 62 9.68 -7.31 1.21
C THR A 62 9.96 -6.63 -0.13
N GLY A 63 10.95 -5.74 -0.17
CA GLY A 63 11.33 -4.98 -1.37
C GLY A 63 10.29 -3.96 -1.88
N ALA A 64 9.22 -3.68 -1.11
CA ALA A 64 8.28 -2.62 -1.47
C ALA A 64 8.97 -1.25 -1.44
N ASN A 65 8.70 -0.41 -2.42
CA ASN A 65 9.20 0.97 -2.43
C ASN A 65 8.20 1.88 -1.69
N LEU A 66 8.55 2.26 -0.47
CA LEU A 66 7.77 3.16 0.40
C LEU A 66 8.33 4.60 0.42
N THR A 67 9.10 4.99 -0.61
CA THR A 67 9.69 6.34 -0.67
C THR A 67 8.58 7.40 -0.59
N ARG A 68 8.68 8.32 0.38
CA ARG A 68 7.67 9.37 0.65
C ARG A 68 6.25 8.86 0.97
N ALA A 69 6.07 7.57 1.25
CA ALA A 69 4.78 7.09 1.73
C ALA A 69 4.49 7.65 3.13
N ASP A 70 3.24 8.05 3.38
CA ASP A 70 2.78 8.44 4.71
C ASP A 70 2.31 7.18 5.45
N LEU A 71 2.97 6.87 6.56
CA LEU A 71 2.67 5.72 7.43
C LEU A 71 2.23 6.16 8.82
N THR A 72 1.81 7.42 8.97
CA THR A 72 1.35 7.97 10.24
C THR A 72 0.26 7.07 10.84
N ASP A 73 0.45 6.65 12.10
CA ASP A 73 -0.47 5.76 12.83
C ASP A 73 -0.75 4.38 12.18
N ALA A 74 0.01 3.98 11.16
CA ALA A 74 -0.11 2.66 10.55
C ALA A 74 0.37 1.55 11.50
N ASN A 75 -0.39 0.45 11.60
CA ASN A 75 -0.02 -0.70 12.39
C ASN A 75 0.82 -1.70 11.58
N LEU A 76 2.14 -1.68 11.78
CA LEU A 76 3.12 -2.56 11.12
C LEU A 76 3.49 -3.80 11.96
N THR A 77 2.70 -4.17 12.97
CA THR A 77 3.06 -5.27 13.88
C THR A 77 3.32 -6.57 13.11
N GLY A 78 4.56 -7.06 13.16
CA GLY A 78 4.97 -8.30 12.49
C GLY A 78 4.99 -8.22 10.96
N ALA A 79 4.92 -7.03 10.36
CA ALA A 79 5.15 -6.87 8.93
C ALA A 79 6.61 -7.18 8.56
N ASN A 80 6.83 -7.76 7.38
CA ASN A 80 8.19 -8.00 6.86
C ASN A 80 8.62 -6.85 5.94
N LEU A 81 9.71 -6.17 6.27
CA LEU A 81 10.23 -4.98 5.55
C LEU A 81 11.62 -5.18 4.93
N THR A 82 12.28 -6.32 5.19
CA THR A 82 13.69 -6.57 4.82
C THR A 82 13.83 -7.42 3.57
#